data_AF-A0A8J3PIB4-F1
#
_entry.id   AF-A0A8J3PIB4-F1
#
_cell.length_a   1.000
_cell.length_b   1.000
_cell.length_c   1.000
_cell.angle_alpha   90.00
_cell.angle_beta   90.00
_cell.angle_gamma   90.00
#
_symmetry.space_group_name_H-M   'P 1'
#
loop_
_entity.id
_entity.type
_entity.pdbx_description
1 polymer ?
#
loop_
_entity_poly.entity_id
_entity_poly.type
_entity_poly.pdbx_seq_one_letter_code
_entity_poly.pdbx_strand_id
1 'polypeptide(L)'
;MRVRAHGGDFGEELHDGNFICDGLVFPDRTPSPGLLEYKKVIEPVRITDAGSGAFTIENRHDFTDLTGLALRWTYEIDGVAHGGGELTCPGLTAGSSEVIALPALDLADQPGEAWWTVSAVLADDTAWAPAGHEIAWGQWPAPATAHARSPMSDWPTP
;
A
#
# COMPACT_ATOMS: atom_id res chain seq x y z
N MET A 1 -12.15 -21.79 24.92
CA MET A 1 -12.18 -20.37 24.53
C MET A 1 -11.31 -19.60 25.51
N ARG A 2 -10.39 -18.74 25.05
CA ARG A 2 -9.59 -17.86 25.91
C ARG A 2 -10.06 -16.43 25.70
N VAL A 3 -10.19 -15.68 26.79
CA VAL A 3 -10.61 -14.27 26.81
C VAL A 3 -9.58 -13.45 27.55
N ARG A 4 -9.54 -12.15 27.27
CA ARG A 4 -8.66 -11.20 27.94
C ARG A 4 -9.46 -10.42 28.97
N ALA A 5 -8.90 -10.33 30.16
CA ALA A 5 -9.52 -9.68 31.30
C ALA A 5 -8.93 -8.27 31.50
N HIS A 6 -9.73 -7.37 32.06
CA HIS A 6 -9.39 -6.00 32.42
C HIS A 6 -10.03 -5.64 33.77
N GLY A 7 -9.97 -4.37 34.17
CA GLY A 7 -10.47 -3.95 35.48
C GLY A 7 -11.95 -4.35 35.69
N GLY A 8 -12.27 -4.93 36.83
CA GLY A 8 -13.61 -5.45 37.16
C GLY A 8 -13.74 -6.96 36.95
N ASP A 9 -12.90 -7.56 36.11
CA ASP A 9 -12.93 -9.02 35.89
C ASP A 9 -12.32 -9.82 37.07
N PHE A 10 -11.67 -9.15 38.03
CA PHE A 10 -11.06 -9.77 39.22
C PHE A 10 -11.80 -9.45 40.52
N GLY A 11 -12.99 -8.84 40.43
CA GLY A 11 -13.84 -8.55 41.58
C GLY A 11 -13.48 -7.26 42.32
N GLU A 12 -12.78 -6.32 41.67
CA GLU A 12 -12.53 -4.99 42.20
C GLU A 12 -13.84 -4.20 42.34
N GLU A 13 -14.05 -3.53 43.48
CA GLU A 13 -15.26 -2.72 43.74
C GLU A 13 -15.28 -1.42 42.94
N LEU A 14 -14.11 -0.82 42.70
CA LEU A 14 -13.91 0.37 41.88
C LEU A 14 -12.88 0.06 40.80
N HIS A 15 -13.26 0.25 39.54
CA HIS A 15 -12.40 0.02 38.38
C HIS A 15 -12.85 0.88 37.20
N ASP A 16 -11.92 1.16 36.28
CA ASP A 16 -12.20 1.89 35.03
C ASP A 16 -12.41 0.94 33.83
N GLY A 17 -12.72 -0.33 34.10
CA GLY A 17 -13.10 -1.28 33.05
C GLY A 17 -12.02 -1.46 31.99
N ASN A 18 -12.42 -1.34 30.73
CA ASN A 18 -11.58 -1.60 29.56
C ASN A 18 -10.71 -0.41 29.16
N PHE A 19 -10.63 0.66 29.96
CA PHE A 19 -9.80 1.82 29.65
C PHE A 19 -8.30 1.49 29.49
N ILE A 20 -7.83 0.39 30.09
CA ILE A 20 -6.46 -0.14 29.91
C ILE A 20 -6.25 -0.82 28.53
N CYS A 21 -7.31 -1.08 27.78
CA CYS A 21 -7.27 -1.75 26.47
C CYS A 21 -7.15 -0.72 25.32
N ASP A 22 -6.21 0.21 25.41
CA ASP A 22 -6.05 1.38 24.53
C ASP A 22 -4.82 1.31 23.60
N GLY A 23 -4.16 0.15 23.52
CA GLY A 23 -2.96 -0.06 22.71
C GLY A 23 -3.20 -0.30 21.21
N LEU A 24 -2.21 0.06 20.39
CA LEU A 24 -2.13 -0.29 18.96
C LEU A 24 -1.82 -1.78 18.71
N VAL A 25 -1.38 -2.49 19.74
CA VAL A 25 -1.18 -3.94 19.71
C VAL A 25 -2.01 -4.61 20.78
N PHE A 26 -2.50 -5.78 20.44
CA PHE A 26 -3.11 -6.70 21.35
C PHE A 26 -2.08 -7.26 22.35
N PRO A 27 -2.46 -7.67 23.58
CA PRO A 27 -1.55 -8.31 24.55
C PRO A 27 -0.65 -9.46 24.05
N ASP A 28 -1.04 -10.20 23.01
CA ASP A 28 -0.21 -11.22 22.36
C ASP A 28 0.68 -10.67 21.22
N ARG A 29 0.78 -9.34 21.13
CA ARG A 29 1.50 -8.57 20.11
C ARG A 29 0.89 -8.65 18.70
N THR A 30 -0.33 -9.18 18.56
CA THR A 30 -1.04 -9.09 17.29
C THR A 30 -1.32 -7.61 16.96
N PRO A 31 -0.98 -7.10 15.77
CA PRO A 31 -1.33 -5.74 15.35
C PRO A 31 -2.83 -5.51 15.37
N SER A 32 -3.27 -4.34 15.86
CA SER A 32 -4.63 -3.87 15.64
C SER A 32 -4.75 -3.21 14.25
N PRO A 33 -5.96 -3.04 13.69
CA PRO A 33 -6.15 -2.24 12.47
C PRO A 33 -5.55 -0.84 12.59
N GLY A 34 -5.61 -0.22 13.77
CA GLY A 34 -5.02 1.10 14.01
C GLY A 34 -3.50 1.13 13.82
N LEU A 35 -2.78 0.04 14.12
CA LEU A 35 -1.34 -0.02 13.85
C LEU A 35 -1.02 -0.10 12.35
N LEU A 36 -1.87 -0.81 11.58
CA LEU A 36 -1.71 -0.92 10.14
C LEU A 36 -1.92 0.43 9.46
N GLU A 37 -2.97 1.17 9.86
CA GLU A 37 -3.20 2.54 9.41
C GLU A 37 -2.07 3.47 9.83
N TYR A 38 -1.62 3.37 11.09
CA TYR A 38 -0.51 4.18 11.59
C TYR A 38 0.76 3.97 10.75
N LYS A 39 1.12 2.71 10.43
CA LYS A 39 2.25 2.37 9.54
C LYS A 39 2.17 3.14 8.23
N LYS A 40 0.99 3.19 7.60
CA LYS A 40 0.76 3.90 6.34
C LYS A 40 0.88 5.42 6.51
N VAL A 41 0.30 5.98 7.56
CA VAL A 41 0.33 7.44 7.82
C VAL A 41 1.75 7.96 8.01
N ILE A 42 2.61 7.18 8.66
CA ILE A 42 4.00 7.59 8.98
C ILE A 42 5.04 7.09 7.98
N GLU A 43 4.63 6.50 6.85
CA GLU A 43 5.58 5.92 5.89
C GLU A 43 6.66 6.95 5.47
N PRO A 44 7.95 6.57 5.49
CA PRO A 44 9.05 7.50 5.26
C PRO A 44 9.38 7.68 3.77
N VAL A 45 8.69 6.96 2.89
CA VAL A 45 8.79 7.10 1.43
C VAL A 45 7.39 7.35 0.92
N ARG A 46 7.21 8.40 0.12
CA ARG A 46 5.90 8.73 -0.44
C ARG A 46 5.90 8.41 -1.93
N ILE A 47 4.89 7.67 -2.37
CA ILE A 47 4.72 7.23 -3.76
C ILE A 47 3.35 7.73 -4.23
N THR A 48 3.32 8.51 -5.30
CA THR A 48 2.08 9.13 -5.82
C THR A 48 2.06 9.11 -7.34
N ASP A 49 0.87 9.02 -7.93
CA ASP A 49 0.69 9.18 -9.37
C ASP A 49 1.28 10.51 -9.87
N ALA A 50 2.05 10.46 -10.95
CA ALA A 50 2.56 11.64 -11.66
C ALA A 50 1.82 11.85 -13.00
N GLY A 51 0.86 10.99 -13.33
CA GLY A 51 0.16 10.96 -14.60
C GLY A 51 1.01 10.34 -15.72
N SER A 52 0.39 10.16 -16.89
CA SER A 52 1.06 9.73 -18.13
C SER A 52 1.90 8.44 -18.00
N GLY A 53 1.48 7.50 -17.14
CA GLY A 53 2.20 6.25 -16.94
C GLY A 53 3.49 6.41 -16.13
N ALA A 54 3.53 7.35 -15.19
CA ALA A 54 4.66 7.57 -14.30
C ALA A 54 4.18 7.83 -12.87
N PHE A 55 5.10 7.71 -11.91
CA PHE A 55 4.86 8.05 -10.51
C PHE A 55 6.00 8.88 -9.95
N THR A 56 5.70 9.69 -8.94
CA THR A 56 6.69 10.39 -8.13
C THR A 56 7.01 9.53 -6.91
N ILE A 57 8.30 9.37 -6.62
CA ILE A 57 8.81 8.86 -5.35
C ILE A 57 9.53 9.99 -4.61
N GLU A 58 9.23 10.16 -3.33
CA GLU A 58 9.80 11.18 -2.46
C GLU A 58 10.41 10.48 -1.23
N ASN A 59 11.68 10.77 -0.96
CA ASN A 59 12.36 10.33 0.24
C ASN A 59 12.07 11.32 1.39
N ARG A 60 11.28 10.89 2.38
CA ARG A 60 10.94 11.67 3.58
C ARG A 60 11.76 11.27 4.80
N HIS A 61 12.79 10.44 4.64
CA HIS A 61 13.79 10.25 5.69
C HIS A 61 14.60 11.54 5.91
N ASP A 62 15.05 11.74 7.14
CA ASP A 62 15.86 12.92 7.50
C ASP A 62 17.35 12.74 7.16
N PHE A 63 17.84 11.50 7.04
CA PHE A 63 19.29 11.22 6.95
C PHE A 63 19.68 10.17 5.90
N THR A 64 18.89 9.11 5.70
CA THR A 64 19.24 8.03 4.79
C THR A 64 18.75 8.29 3.38
N ASP A 65 19.48 7.77 2.39
CA ASP A 65 18.97 7.64 1.03
C ASP A 65 18.10 6.38 0.87
N LEU A 66 17.59 6.14 -0.34
CA LEU A 66 16.74 4.98 -0.65
C LEU A 66 17.50 3.79 -1.27
N THR A 67 18.83 3.76 -1.24
CA THR A 67 19.62 2.69 -1.87
C THR A 67 19.42 1.31 -1.26
N GLY A 68 18.97 1.25 0.00
CA GLY A 68 18.61 -0.01 0.68
C GLY A 68 17.22 -0.55 0.32
N LEU A 69 16.49 0.10 -0.59
CA LEU A 69 15.15 -0.28 -1.00
C LEU A 69 15.12 -0.78 -2.45
N ALA A 70 14.14 -1.65 -2.73
CA ALA A 70 13.74 -2.04 -4.07
C ALA A 70 12.29 -1.60 -4.31
N LEU A 71 11.95 -1.32 -5.57
CA LEU A 71 10.57 -1.01 -5.95
C LEU A 71 9.93 -2.22 -6.62
N ARG A 72 8.70 -2.52 -6.24
CA ARG A 72 7.84 -3.51 -6.88
C ARG A 72 6.60 -2.83 -7.40
N TRP A 73 6.11 -3.28 -8.53
CA TRP A 73 4.85 -2.80 -9.08
C TRP A 73 3.94 -3.96 -9.44
N THR A 74 2.64 -3.72 -9.37
CA THR A 74 1.60 -4.58 -9.93
C THR A 74 0.58 -3.74 -10.69
N TYR A 75 0.02 -4.36 -11.71
CA TYR A 75 -1.12 -3.85 -12.46
C TYR A 75 -2.25 -4.85 -12.31
N GLU A 76 -3.38 -4.40 -11.79
CA GLU A 76 -4.54 -5.23 -11.51
C GLU A 76 -5.77 -4.73 -12.25
N ILE A 77 -6.59 -5.65 -12.75
CA ILE A 77 -7.92 -5.37 -13.30
C ILE A 77 -8.92 -6.16 -12.46
N ASP A 78 -9.91 -5.49 -11.87
CA ASP A 78 -10.91 -6.08 -10.97
C ASP A 78 -10.26 -6.98 -9.88
N GLY A 79 -9.09 -6.55 -9.37
CA GLY A 79 -8.31 -7.26 -8.34
C GLY A 79 -7.49 -8.46 -8.82
N VAL A 80 -7.42 -8.70 -10.13
CA VAL A 80 -6.61 -9.77 -10.74
C VAL A 80 -5.34 -9.17 -11.33
N ALA A 81 -4.16 -9.71 -11.00
CA ALA A 81 -2.89 -9.24 -11.54
C ALA A 81 -2.74 -9.58 -13.03
N HIS A 82 -2.52 -8.56 -13.85
CA HIS A 82 -2.21 -8.67 -15.29
C HIS A 82 -0.78 -8.25 -15.64
N GLY A 83 -0.07 -7.66 -14.69
CA GLY A 83 1.34 -7.34 -14.81
C GLY A 83 1.97 -7.14 -13.44
N GLY A 84 3.27 -7.39 -13.34
CA GLY A 84 4.04 -7.06 -12.15
C GLY A 84 5.52 -7.28 -12.37
N GLY A 85 6.32 -6.63 -11.53
CA GLY A 85 7.77 -6.75 -11.62
C GLY A 85 8.50 -5.83 -10.64
N GLU A 86 9.80 -5.72 -10.86
CA GLU A 86 10.67 -4.86 -10.07
C GLU A 86 11.11 -3.64 -10.90
N LEU A 87 11.34 -2.53 -10.20
CA LEU A 87 11.96 -1.32 -10.73
C LEU A 87 13.16 -0.98 -9.87
N THR A 88 14.19 -0.40 -10.48
CA THR A 88 15.34 0.12 -9.73
C THR A 88 14.86 1.27 -8.83
N CYS A 89 15.15 1.19 -7.53
CA CYS A 89 14.95 2.32 -6.64
C CYS A 89 16.10 3.33 -6.85
N PRO A 90 15.82 4.60 -7.16
CA PRO A 90 16.87 5.61 -7.24
C PRO A 90 17.47 5.87 -5.86
N GLY A 91 18.78 6.13 -5.80
CA GLY A 91 19.49 6.51 -4.58
C GLY A 91 19.17 7.94 -4.12
N LEU A 92 17.89 8.27 -3.93
CA LEU A 92 17.42 9.59 -3.55
C LEU A 92 17.90 9.95 -2.15
N THR A 93 18.62 11.06 -2.02
CA THR A 93 19.02 11.59 -0.71
C THR A 93 17.80 12.07 0.09
N ALA A 94 17.96 12.20 1.41
CA ALA A 94 16.95 12.76 2.31
C ALA A 94 16.27 14.03 1.73
N GLY A 95 14.94 14.05 1.75
CA GLY A 95 14.11 15.18 1.29
C GLY A 95 14.01 15.36 -0.23
N SER A 96 14.64 14.50 -1.04
CA SER A 96 14.59 14.60 -2.51
C SER A 96 13.51 13.71 -3.14
N SER A 97 13.13 14.03 -4.37
CA SER A 97 12.12 13.29 -5.13
C SER A 97 12.50 13.13 -6.60
N GLU A 98 11.94 12.10 -7.25
CA GLU A 98 12.13 11.81 -8.66
C GLU A 98 10.85 11.22 -9.27
N VAL A 99 10.68 11.42 -10.58
CA VAL A 99 9.60 10.83 -11.36
C VAL A 99 10.13 9.61 -12.12
N ILE A 100 9.49 8.46 -11.92
CA ILE A 100 9.86 7.18 -12.54
C ILE A 100 8.73 6.72 -13.47
N ALA A 101 9.10 6.33 -14.69
CA ALA A 101 8.16 5.76 -15.64
C ALA A 101 7.76 4.33 -15.24
N LEU A 102 6.45 4.04 -15.32
CA LEU A 102 5.94 2.68 -15.21
C LEU A 102 6.22 1.92 -16.52
N PRO A 103 6.36 0.58 -16.44
CA PRO A 103 6.50 -0.23 -17.65
C PRO A 103 5.26 -0.10 -18.55
N ALA A 104 5.49 -0.06 -19.86
CA ALA A 104 4.41 -0.18 -20.83
C ALA A 104 3.85 -1.61 -20.78
N LEU A 105 2.53 -1.72 -20.68
CA LEU A 105 1.81 -2.99 -20.69
C LEU A 105 1.01 -3.12 -21.97
N ASP A 106 1.06 -4.31 -22.58
CA ASP A 106 0.14 -4.69 -23.64
C ASP A 106 -1.12 -5.31 -23.02
N LEU A 107 -2.15 -4.49 -22.87
CA LEU A 107 -3.39 -4.82 -22.14
C LEU A 107 -4.58 -5.02 -23.08
N ALA A 108 -4.33 -5.42 -24.33
CA ALA A 108 -5.34 -5.53 -25.38
C ALA A 108 -6.70 -6.06 -24.86
N ASP A 109 -7.71 -5.20 -25.01
CA ASP A 109 -9.14 -5.47 -24.81
C ASP A 109 -9.57 -6.12 -23.48
N GLN A 110 -8.88 -5.85 -22.37
CA GLN A 110 -9.33 -6.28 -21.06
C GLN A 110 -10.28 -5.25 -20.41
N PRO A 111 -11.59 -5.53 -20.26
CA PRO A 111 -12.52 -4.68 -19.49
C PRO A 111 -12.20 -4.72 -18.01
N GLY A 112 -12.50 -3.64 -17.29
CA GLY A 112 -12.56 -3.63 -15.82
C GLY A 112 -11.99 -2.37 -15.18
N GLU A 113 -12.11 -2.27 -13.86
CA GLU A 113 -11.47 -1.22 -13.08
C GLU A 113 -10.00 -1.60 -12.87
N ALA A 114 -9.11 -0.76 -13.41
CA ALA A 114 -7.69 -1.04 -13.38
C ALA A 114 -6.93 -0.16 -12.38
N TRP A 115 -5.94 -0.74 -11.72
CA TRP A 115 -5.15 -0.10 -10.67
C TRP A 115 -3.66 -0.38 -10.85
N TRP A 116 -2.85 0.66 -10.67
CA TRP A 116 -1.42 0.52 -10.43
C TRP A 116 -1.15 0.51 -8.94
N THR A 117 -0.34 -0.42 -8.48
CA THR A 117 0.23 -0.42 -7.13
C THR A 117 1.74 -0.43 -7.25
N VAL A 118 2.43 0.44 -6.51
CA VAL A 118 3.89 0.45 -6.40
C VAL A 118 4.27 0.41 -4.93
N SER A 119 5.11 -0.54 -4.53
CA SER A 119 5.61 -0.71 -3.17
C SER A 119 7.12 -0.53 -3.11
N ALA A 120 7.59 0.17 -2.08
CA ALA A 120 8.99 0.20 -1.69
C ALA A 120 9.23 -0.84 -0.59
N VAL A 121 10.14 -1.77 -0.86
CA VAL A 121 10.46 -2.89 0.03
C VAL A 121 11.95 -2.90 0.37
N LEU A 122 12.34 -3.50 1.50
CA LEU A 122 13.75 -3.73 1.79
C LEU A 122 14.39 -4.59 0.69
N ALA A 123 15.54 -4.15 0.17
CA ALA A 123 16.29 -4.91 -0.83
C ALA A 123 17.01 -6.13 -0.19
N ASP A 124 17.51 -5.95 1.03
CA ASP A 124 18.29 -6.94 1.78
C ASP A 124 17.72 -7.14 3.20
N ASP A 125 18.16 -8.21 3.87
CA ASP A 125 17.86 -8.45 5.28
C ASP A 125 18.43 -7.33 6.15
N THR A 126 17.65 -6.93 7.15
CA THR A 126 18.09 -5.98 8.19
C THR A 126 17.96 -6.62 9.57
N ALA A 127 18.48 -5.94 10.60
CA ALA A 127 18.39 -6.42 11.98
C ALA A 127 16.94 -6.57 12.50
N TRP A 128 15.95 -5.94 11.85
CA TRP A 128 14.56 -5.85 12.33
C TRP A 128 13.52 -6.44 11.38
N ALA A 129 13.85 -6.64 10.10
CA ALA A 129 12.99 -7.32 9.14
C ALA A 129 13.80 -7.94 7.98
N PRO A 130 13.31 -9.02 7.38
CA PRO A 130 13.93 -9.63 6.20
C PRO A 130 13.76 -8.77 4.94
N ALA A 131 14.54 -9.09 3.91
CA ALA A 131 14.36 -8.58 2.55
C ALA A 131 12.91 -8.78 2.08
N GLY A 132 12.39 -7.81 1.33
CA GLY A 132 11.00 -7.81 0.86
C GLY A 132 9.97 -7.27 1.87
N HIS A 133 10.37 -6.88 3.08
CA HIS A 133 9.48 -6.16 3.99
C HIS A 133 9.08 -4.80 3.41
N GLU A 134 7.77 -4.55 3.31
CA GLU A 134 7.23 -3.31 2.75
C GLU A 134 7.35 -2.12 3.71
N ILE A 135 7.98 -1.05 3.22
CA ILE A 135 8.17 0.22 3.93
C ILE A 135 7.04 1.19 3.62
N ALA A 136 6.68 1.29 2.34
CA ALA A 136 5.69 2.21 1.82
C ALA A 136 5.06 1.65 0.55
N TRP A 137 3.89 2.16 0.18
CA TRP A 137 3.25 1.82 -1.09
C TRP A 137 2.36 2.96 -1.59
N GLY A 138 2.08 3.01 -2.89
CA GLY A 138 1.10 3.91 -3.47
C GLY A 138 0.21 3.15 -4.44
N GLN A 139 -1.07 3.53 -4.52
CA GLN A 139 -2.01 2.96 -5.47
C GLN A 139 -2.86 4.05 -6.10
N TRP A 140 -3.09 3.95 -7.41
CA TRP A 140 -3.91 4.90 -8.17
C TRP A 140 -4.57 4.21 -9.37
N PRO A 141 -5.71 4.74 -9.85
CA PRO A 141 -6.38 4.20 -11.01
C PRO A 141 -5.47 4.22 -12.23
N ALA A 142 -5.42 3.11 -12.97
CA ALA A 142 -4.79 3.08 -14.27
C ALA A 142 -5.73 3.65 -15.34
N PRO A 143 -5.21 4.28 -16.41
CA PRO A 143 -6.03 4.66 -17.55
C PRO A 143 -6.73 3.42 -18.10
N ALA A 144 -8.07 3.49 -18.22
CA ALA A 144 -8.84 2.42 -18.83
C ALA A 144 -8.39 2.20 -20.28
N THR A 145 -8.17 0.95 -20.68
CA THR A 145 -8.17 0.58 -22.09
C THR A 145 -9.54 0.96 -22.66
N ALA A 146 -9.54 1.83 -23.67
CA ALA A 146 -10.77 2.44 -24.15
C ALA A 146 -11.77 1.36 -24.60
N HIS A 147 -12.93 1.28 -23.95
CA HIS A 147 -14.07 0.59 -24.54
C HIS A 147 -14.57 1.38 -25.74
N ALA A 148 -14.61 0.73 -26.91
CA ALA A 148 -15.62 1.08 -27.90
C ALA A 148 -16.97 0.87 -27.23
N ARG A 149 -17.70 1.95 -26.92
CA ARG A 149 -19.07 1.85 -26.42
C ARG A 149 -19.84 1.00 -27.43
N SER A 150 -20.33 -0.16 -27.03
CA SER A 150 -21.34 -0.84 -27.82
C SER A 150 -22.53 0.12 -27.95
N PRO A 151 -23.02 0.41 -29.17
CA PRO A 151 -24.23 1.19 -29.30
C PRO A 151 -25.32 0.50 -28.50
N MET A 152 -25.94 1.26 -27.61
CA MET A 152 -27.07 0.82 -26.81
C MET A 152 -28.10 0.21 -27.78
N SER A 153 -28.34 -1.10 -27.68
CA SER A 153 -29.34 -1.76 -28.51
C SER A 153 -30.67 -1.08 -28.24
N ASP A 154 -31.26 -0.49 -29.29
CA ASP A 154 -32.58 0.13 -29.22
C ASP A 154 -33.56 -0.87 -28.59
N TRP A 155 -34.19 -0.45 -27.49
CA TRP A 155 -35.27 -1.20 -26.88
C TRP A 155 -36.48 -1.16 -27.83
N PRO A 156 -37.14 -2.30 -28.14
CA PRO A 156 -38.35 -2.26 -28.95
C PRO A 156 -39.46 -1.56 -28.16
N THR A 157 -39.92 -0.41 -28.65
CA THR A 157 -41.11 0.27 -28.13
C THR A 157 -42.36 -0.62 -28.27
N PRO A 158 -43.27 -0.59 -27.27
CA PRO A 158 -44.49 -1.40 -27.26
C PRO A 158 -45.49 -1.03 -28.38
#